data_AF-A0A158RIQ6-F1
#
_entry.id   AF-A0A158RIQ6-F1
#
_cell.length_a   1.000
_cell.length_b   1.000
_cell.length_c   1.000
_cell.angle_alpha   90.00
_cell.angle_beta   90.00
_cell.angle_gamma   90.00
#
_symmetry.space_group_name_H-M   'P 1'
#
loop_
_entity.id
_entity.type
_entity.pdbx_description
1 polymer ?
#
loop_
_entity_poly.entity_id
_entity_poly.type
_entity_poly.pdbx_seq_one_letter_code
_entity_poly.pdbx_strand_id
1 'polypeptide(L)'
;MEQKFSVEAFWKKVKHVAKQAGQSVIYASLLLFYVLQKPDVPKRVKIIVIGALAYFIAPIDAIPDFVAGIGYTDDLGALMAALLQASLYVNDDVKDKARVKLAEWFGSDIDTSFIDQKLDQ
;
A
#
# COMPACT_ATOMS: atom_id res chain seq x y z
N MET A 1 34.51 -17.81 6.68
CA MET A 1 33.23 -17.41 6.07
C MET A 1 33.30 -15.91 5.82
N GLU A 2 34.00 -15.49 4.75
CA GLU A 2 34.10 -14.06 4.40
C GLU A 2 32.90 -13.69 3.52
N GLN A 3 31.84 -13.15 4.12
CA GLN A 3 30.88 -12.38 3.34
C GLN A 3 31.55 -11.04 3.00
N LYS A 4 32.25 -10.99 1.87
CA LYS A 4 32.75 -9.73 1.32
C LYS A 4 31.55 -8.91 0.88
N PHE A 5 31.24 -7.88 1.65
CA PHE A 5 30.40 -6.78 1.21
C PHE A 5 30.90 -6.30 -0.17
N SER A 6 30.04 -6.37 -1.18
CA SER A 6 30.29 -5.80 -2.50
C SER A 6 29.38 -4.59 -2.68
N VAL A 7 29.96 -3.46 -3.06
CA VAL A 7 29.22 -2.23 -3.37
C VAL A 7 28.18 -2.47 -4.47
N GLU A 8 28.50 -3.29 -5.47
CA GLU A 8 27.56 -3.67 -6.54
C GLU A 8 26.38 -4.49 -6.01
N ALA A 9 26.66 -5.46 -5.13
CA ALA A 9 25.63 -6.29 -4.50
C ALA A 9 24.72 -5.44 -3.60
N PHE A 10 25.28 -4.45 -2.90
CA PHE A 10 24.53 -3.49 -2.10
C PHE A 10 23.56 -2.68 -2.97
N TRP A 11 24.04 -2.02 -4.03
CA TRP A 11 23.18 -1.23 -4.92
C TRP A 11 22.08 -2.07 -5.58
N LYS A 12 22.41 -3.30 -5.98
CA LYS A 12 21.43 -4.26 -6.52
C LYS A 12 20.34 -4.57 -5.49
N LYS A 13 20.71 -4.80 -4.23
CA LYS A 13 19.76 -5.08 -3.15
C LYS A 13 18.90 -3.86 -2.84
N VAL A 14 19.48 -2.66 -2.73
CA VAL A 14 18.75 -1.41 -2.48
C VAL A 14 17.74 -1.14 -3.58
N LYS A 15 18.13 -1.24 -4.86
CA LYS A 15 17.22 -1.04 -5.99
C LYS A 15 16.05 -2.02 -5.96
N HIS A 16 16.32 -3.29 -5.66
CA HIS A 16 15.28 -4.31 -5.55
C HIS A 16 14.31 -4.04 -4.39
N VAL A 17 14.83 -3.72 -3.20
CA VAL A 17 14.01 -3.40 -2.02
C VAL A 17 13.17 -2.13 -2.27
N ALA A 18 13.76 -1.08 -2.85
CA ALA A 18 13.04 0.15 -3.17
C ALA A 18 11.91 -0.10 -4.17
N LYS A 19 12.15 -0.91 -5.20
CA LYS A 19 11.11 -1.31 -6.17
C LYS A 19 9.98 -2.08 -5.47
N GLN A 20 10.31 -3.07 -4.65
CA GLN A 20 9.32 -3.91 -3.95
C GLN A 20 8.51 -3.10 -2.94
N ALA A 21 9.16 -2.22 -2.17
CA ALA A 21 8.50 -1.31 -1.23
C ALA A 21 7.55 -0.35 -1.97
N GLY A 22 8.02 0.28 -3.06
CA GLY A 22 7.20 1.14 -3.90
C GLY A 22 5.98 0.43 -4.47
N GLN A 23 6.16 -0.79 -4.99
CA GLN A 23 5.04 -1.59 -5.49
C GLN A 23 4.03 -1.93 -4.39
N SER A 24 4.48 -2.29 -3.20
CA SER A 24 3.61 -2.64 -2.06
C SER A 24 2.76 -1.46 -1.62
N VAL A 25 3.38 -0.28 -1.43
CA VAL A 25 2.68 0.96 -1.05
C VAL A 25 1.66 1.35 -2.11
N ILE A 26 2.07 1.41 -3.38
CA ILE A 26 1.19 1.85 -4.45
C ILE A 26 0.06 0.85 -4.70
N TYR A 27 0.34 -0.46 -4.64
CA TYR A 27 -0.70 -1.48 -4.78
C TYR A 27 -1.73 -1.38 -3.65
N ALA A 28 -1.29 -1.20 -2.40
CA ALA A 28 -2.20 -1.01 -1.27
C ALA A 28 -3.11 0.23 -1.45
N SER A 29 -2.53 1.35 -1.89
CA SER A 29 -3.29 2.57 -2.21
C SER A 29 -4.29 2.36 -3.34
N LEU A 30 -3.91 1.63 -4.39
CA LEU A 30 -4.79 1.32 -5.53
C LEU A 30 -5.96 0.42 -5.12
N LEU A 31 -5.71 -0.62 -4.32
CA LEU A 31 -6.76 -1.49 -3.79
C LEU A 31 -7.81 -0.67 -3.02
N LEU A 32 -7.36 0.18 -2.09
CA LEU A 32 -8.21 1.09 -1.33
C LEU A 32 -9.00 2.04 -2.22
N PHE A 33 -8.34 2.63 -3.22
CA PHE A 33 -8.98 3.52 -4.19
C PHE A 33 -10.09 2.83 -4.98
N TYR A 34 -9.87 1.60 -5.45
CA TYR A 34 -10.89 0.85 -6.18
C TYR A 34 -12.01 0.31 -5.28
N VAL A 35 -11.71 -0.04 -4.02
CA VAL A 35 -12.75 -0.33 -3.01
C VAL A 35 -13.65 0.90 -2.81
N LEU A 36 -13.09 2.10 -2.72
CA LEU A 36 -13.87 3.32 -2.46
C LEU A 36 -14.96 3.57 -3.52
N GLN A 37 -14.71 3.17 -4.77
CA GLN A 37 -15.62 3.32 -5.91
C GLN A 37 -16.81 2.35 -5.88
N LYS A 38 -16.70 1.25 -5.11
CA LYS A 38 -17.75 0.23 -5.06
C LYS A 38 -19.00 0.76 -4.31
N PRO A 39 -20.22 0.56 -4.84
CA PRO A 39 -21.45 1.08 -4.22
C PRO A 39 -21.87 0.30 -2.97
N ASP A 40 -21.49 -0.97 -2.86
CA ASP A 40 -21.81 -1.90 -1.78
C ASP A 40 -20.96 -1.72 -0.51
N VAL A 41 -19.95 -0.85 -0.54
CA VAL A 41 -19.08 -0.58 0.61
C VAL A 41 -19.78 0.34 1.62
N PRO A 42 -19.93 -0.05 2.90
CA PRO A 42 -20.55 0.76 3.92
C PRO A 42 -19.83 2.09 4.12
N LYS A 43 -20.61 3.15 4.42
CA LYS A 43 -20.08 4.51 4.62
C LYS A 43 -18.93 4.57 5.64
N ARG A 44 -19.02 3.79 6.72
CA ARG A 44 -17.97 3.72 7.75
C ARG A 44 -16.63 3.24 7.18
N VAL A 45 -16.65 2.19 6.35
CA VAL A 45 -15.45 1.68 5.68
C VAL A 45 -14.91 2.71 4.70
N LYS A 46 -15.77 3.35 3.90
CA LYS A 46 -15.35 4.43 2.99
C LYS A 46 -14.66 5.58 3.70
N ILE A 47 -15.14 6.00 4.87
CA ILE A 47 -14.51 7.07 5.67
C ILE A 47 -13.09 6.66 6.11
N ILE A 48 -12.90 5.42 6.57
CA ILE A 48 -11.57 4.91 6.96
C ILE A 48 -10.63 4.90 5.75
N VAL A 49 -11.10 4.37 4.62
CA VAL A 49 -10.35 4.32 3.35
C VAL A 49 -9.96 5.73 2.89
N ILE A 50 -10.90 6.68 2.91
CA ILE A 50 -10.64 8.09 2.57
C ILE A 50 -9.61 8.68 3.52
N GLY A 51 -9.71 8.43 4.83
CA GLY A 51 -8.75 8.92 5.82
C GLY A 51 -7.33 8.42 5.54
N ALA A 52 -7.17 7.13 5.27
CA ALA A 52 -5.86 6.55 4.95
C ALA A 52 -5.28 7.07 3.62
N LEU A 53 -6.11 7.20 2.58
CA LEU A 53 -5.67 7.76 1.31
C LEU A 53 -5.34 9.25 1.41
N ALA A 54 -6.12 10.02 2.18
CA ALA A 54 -5.88 11.43 2.43
C ALA A 54 -4.57 11.63 3.21
N TYR A 55 -4.31 10.78 4.21
CA TYR A 55 -3.03 10.74 4.93
C TYR A 55 -1.86 10.47 3.98
N PHE A 56 -1.98 9.45 3.12
CA PHE A 56 -0.93 9.06 2.16
C PHE A 56 -0.56 10.17 1.15
N ILE A 57 -1.53 10.99 0.73
CA ILE A 57 -1.27 12.10 -0.23
C ILE A 57 -0.99 13.45 0.45
N ALA A 58 -1.20 13.56 1.76
CA ALA A 58 -1.08 14.83 2.45
C ALA A 58 0.38 15.32 2.40
N PRO A 59 0.62 16.61 2.13
CA PRO A 59 1.91 17.20 2.46
C PRO A 59 2.08 17.05 3.98
N ILE A 60 3.22 16.53 4.41
CA ILE A 60 3.53 16.06 5.78
C ILE A 60 3.14 17.07 6.90
N ASP A 61 2.95 18.36 6.58
CA ASP A 61 2.56 19.44 7.50
C ASP A 61 1.04 19.71 7.64
N ALA A 62 0.14 19.02 6.93
CA ALA A 62 -1.29 19.37 6.88
C ALA A 62 -2.20 18.59 7.86
N ILE A 63 -1.65 17.73 8.71
CA ILE A 63 -2.37 17.08 9.80
C ILE A 63 -1.79 17.63 11.11
N PRO A 64 -2.21 18.83 11.56
CA PRO A 64 -1.88 19.30 12.90
C PRO A 64 -2.41 18.27 13.89
N ASP A 65 -1.54 17.80 14.80
CA ASP A 65 -1.68 16.90 15.96
C ASP A 65 -3.10 16.60 16.51
N PHE A 66 -4.07 16.25 15.66
CA PHE A 66 -5.44 15.92 16.06
C PHE A 66 -5.60 14.45 16.47
N VAL A 67 -4.50 13.69 16.43
CA VAL A 67 -4.42 12.33 16.94
C VAL A 67 -3.25 12.21 17.89
N ALA A 68 -3.24 13.03 18.95
CA ALA A 68 -2.40 12.81 20.12
C ALA A 68 -2.74 11.42 20.73
N GLY A 69 -2.11 10.36 20.22
CA GLY A 69 -2.33 8.98 20.68
C GLY A 69 -2.08 7.85 19.69
N ILE A 70 -1.88 8.12 18.39
CA ILE A 70 -1.54 7.06 17.42
C ILE A 70 -0.17 7.41 16.82
N GLY A 71 0.85 6.74 17.35
CA GLY A 71 2.24 6.99 17.02
C GLY A 71 2.55 6.83 15.53
N TYR A 72 3.36 7.77 15.05
CA TYR A 72 4.18 7.70 13.85
C TYR A 72 4.59 6.27 13.45
N THR A 73 3.90 5.65 12.48
CA THR A 73 4.33 4.37 11.91
C THR A 73 3.82 4.21 10.47
N ASP A 74 4.70 4.57 9.53
CA ASP A 74 4.77 4.16 8.12
C ASP A 74 3.50 4.38 7.26
N ASP A 75 3.60 5.10 6.14
CA ASP A 75 2.49 5.30 5.20
C ASP A 75 1.85 3.95 4.78
N LEU A 76 2.68 2.91 4.67
CA LEU A 76 2.22 1.55 4.42
C LEU A 76 1.38 0.98 5.58
N GLY A 77 1.73 1.28 6.84
CA GLY A 77 1.00 0.84 8.02
C GLY A 77 -0.44 1.38 8.05
N ALA A 78 -0.62 2.67 7.74
CA ALA A 78 -1.94 3.29 7.66
C ALA A 78 -2.79 2.68 6.53
N LEU A 79 -2.19 2.49 5.35
CA LEU A 79 -2.85 1.83 4.22
C LEU A 79 -3.22 0.38 4.56
N MET A 80 -2.33 -0.38 5.19
CA MET A 80 -2.57 -1.76 5.60
C MET A 80 -3.69 -1.85 6.64
N ALA A 81 -3.73 -0.96 7.63
CA ALA A 81 -4.79 -0.91 8.61
C ALA A 81 -6.16 -0.67 7.95
N ALA A 82 -6.23 0.27 6.99
CA ALA A 82 -7.45 0.51 6.22
C ALA A 82 -7.83 -0.70 5.34
N LEU A 83 -6.84 -1.37 4.73
CA LEU A 83 -7.06 -2.57 3.92
C LEU A 83 -7.67 -3.71 4.72
N LEU A 84 -7.20 -3.96 5.94
CA LEU A 84 -7.79 -4.99 6.81
C LEU A 84 -9.26 -4.70 7.10
N GLN A 85 -9.60 -3.43 7.36
CA GLN A 85 -10.99 -3.00 7.59
C GLN A 85 -11.85 -3.08 6.32
N ALA A 86 -11.23 -3.03 5.14
CA ALA A 86 -11.87 -3.08 3.83
C ALA A 86 -11.76 -4.46 3.15
N SER A 87 -11.11 -5.44 3.78
CA SER A 87 -10.68 -6.72 3.19
C SER A 87 -11.82 -7.48 2.51
N LEU A 88 -13.00 -7.51 3.14
CA LEU A 88 -14.22 -8.13 2.61
C LEU A 88 -14.69 -7.56 1.25
N TYR A 89 -14.24 -6.35 0.90
CA TYR A 89 -14.60 -5.68 -0.35
C TYR A 89 -13.51 -5.76 -1.42
N VAL A 90 -12.32 -6.27 -1.07
CA VAL A 90 -11.20 -6.49 -1.98
C VAL A 90 -11.38 -7.83 -2.69
N ASN A 91 -12.18 -7.82 -3.76
CA ASN A 91 -12.40 -8.99 -4.61
C ASN A 91 -11.44 -9.01 -5.81
N ASP A 92 -11.52 -10.05 -6.64
CA ASP A 92 -10.62 -10.22 -7.79
C ASP A 92 -10.71 -9.05 -8.78
N ASP A 93 -11.90 -8.48 -9.03
CA ASP A 93 -12.05 -7.28 -9.88
C ASP A 93 -11.27 -6.07 -9.35
N VAL A 94 -11.26 -5.86 -8.03
CA VAL A 94 -10.46 -4.80 -7.39
C VAL A 94 -8.96 -5.09 -7.52
N LYS A 95 -8.54 -6.34 -7.24
CA LYS A 95 -7.14 -6.77 -7.36
C LYS A 95 -6.64 -6.62 -8.80
N ASP A 96 -7.44 -6.99 -9.79
CA ASP A 96 -7.08 -6.93 -11.21
C ASP A 96 -6.96 -5.49 -11.70
N LYS A 97 -7.91 -4.60 -11.35
CA LYS A 97 -7.81 -3.16 -11.65
C LYS A 97 -6.55 -2.55 -11.05
N ALA A 98 -6.23 -2.89 -9.80
CA ALA A 98 -5.02 -2.43 -9.13
C ALA A 98 -3.75 -2.96 -9.80
N ARG A 99 -3.70 -4.25 -10.18
CA ARG A 99 -2.54 -4.85 -10.88
C ARG A 99 -2.32 -4.24 -12.26
N VAL A 100 -3.38 -4.02 -13.03
CA VAL A 100 -3.29 -3.35 -14.35
C VAL A 100 -2.67 -1.97 -14.17
N LYS A 101 -3.18 -1.17 -13.23
CA LYS A 101 -2.65 0.17 -13.01
C LYS A 101 -1.22 0.18 -12.46
N LEU A 102 -0.88 -0.79 -11.61
CA LEU A 102 0.48 -0.96 -11.10
C LEU A 102 1.46 -1.34 -12.20
N ALA A 103 1.07 -2.26 -13.10
CA ALA A 103 1.90 -2.69 -14.22
C ALA A 103 2.13 -1.57 -15.24
N GLU A 104 1.16 -0.68 -15.46
CA GLU A 104 1.35 0.54 -16.26
C GLU A 104 2.50 1.42 -15.73
N TRP A 105 2.71 1.45 -14.42
CA TRP A 105 3.71 2.31 -13.77
C TRP A 105 5.05 1.62 -13.51
N PHE A 106 5.05 0.34 -13.14
CA PHE A 106 6.24 -0.40 -12.76
C PHE A 106 6.72 -1.42 -13.82
N GLY A 107 6.00 -1.53 -14.93
CA GLY A 107 6.25 -2.52 -15.99
C GLY A 107 5.66 -3.89 -15.67
N SER A 108 5.98 -4.90 -16.49
CA SER A 108 5.43 -6.26 -16.34
C SER A 108 5.95 -7.05 -15.14
N ASP A 109 7.03 -6.58 -14.50
CA ASP A 109 7.66 -7.21 -13.34
C ASP A 109 7.13 -6.57 -12.04
N ILE A 110 5.84 -6.82 -11.78
CA ILE A 110 5.16 -6.44 -10.53
C ILE A 110 5.11 -7.62 -9.56
N ASP A 111 5.33 -7.34 -8.28
CA ASP A 111 5.17 -8.27 -7.18
C ASP A 111 4.12 -7.72 -6.21
N THR A 112 2.95 -8.35 -6.18
CA THR A 112 1.85 -8.03 -5.26
C THR A 112 1.74 -9.02 -4.10
N SER A 113 2.61 -10.03 -4.05
CA SER A 113 2.41 -11.19 -3.18
C SER A 113 2.41 -10.82 -1.70
N PHE A 114 3.22 -9.83 -1.32
CA PHE A 114 3.29 -9.35 0.06
C PHE A 114 1.94 -8.85 0.57
N ILE A 115 1.24 -8.03 -0.23
CA ILE A 115 -0.06 -7.47 0.15
C ILE A 115 -1.16 -8.52 0.02
N ASP A 116 -1.15 -9.32 -1.06
CA ASP A 116 -2.15 -10.36 -1.28
C ASP A 116 -2.13 -11.40 -0.14
N GLN A 117 -0.95 -11.86 0.29
CA GLN A 117 -0.81 -12.79 1.44
C GLN A 117 -1.33 -12.20 2.76
N LYS A 118 -1.26 -10.88 2.93
CA LYS A 118 -1.76 -10.21 4.15
C LYS A 118 -3.27 -10.04 4.16
N LEU A 119 -3.92 -10.02 2.99
CA LEU A 119 -5.37 -9.99 2.87
C LEU A 119 -6.00 -11.37 3.04
N ASP A 120 -5.25 -12.43 2.73
CA ASP A 120 -5.71 -13.82 2.81
C ASP A 120 -5.46 -14.46 4.22
N GLN A 121 -4.89 -13.70 5.17
CA GLN A 121 -4.64 -14.08 6.58
C GLN A 121 -5.80 -13.68 7.49
#